data_AF-A0A015J6P2-F1
#
_entry.id   AF-A0A015J6P2-F1
#
_cell.length_a   1.000
_cell.length_b   1.000
_cell.length_c   1.000
_cell.angle_alpha   90.00
_cell.angle_beta   90.00
_cell.angle_gamma   90.00
#
_symmetry.space_group_name_H-M   'P 1'
#
loop_
_entity.id
_entity.type
_entity.pdbx_description
1 polymer ?
#
loop_
_entity_poly.entity_id
_entity_poly.type
_entity_poly.pdbx_seq_one_letter_code
_entity_poly.pdbx_strand_id
1 'polypeptide(L)'
;MAELSSGKPPFYERKHDISLALEICNGLRPEFGKGTPEIYKKLAYKCMNANSNQRPTASELHDSVAFLYCSCNGYKEYQEYEKFGYKGKEIKAMFKEADKEIPNISTSYEKNPNAIYTSRLFTFNNLTKPINSSLITSYLDDEGCPDPLLFDLEVDSSEGR
;
A
#
# COMPACT_ATOMS: atom_id res chain seq x y z
N MET A 1 0.38 5.54 4.63
CA MET A 1 1.10 4.27 4.89
C MET A 1 2.60 4.50 5.01
N ALA A 2 3.28 5.03 3.98
CA ALA A 2 4.72 5.33 4.07
C ALA A 2 5.08 6.24 5.27
N GLU A 3 4.37 7.36 5.46
CA GLU A 3 4.61 8.27 6.60
C GLU A 3 4.45 7.60 7.97
N LEU A 4 3.44 6.73 8.13
CA LEU A 4 3.23 5.97 9.38
C LEU A 4 4.38 4.99 9.64
N SER A 5 4.98 4.47 8.58
CA SER A 5 6.06 3.49 8.64
C SER A 5 7.42 4.17 8.87
N SER A 6 7.69 5.31 8.22
CA SER A 6 8.97 6.02 8.30
C SER A 6 9.02 7.08 9.40
N GLY A 7 7.86 7.52 9.91
CA GLY A 7 7.73 8.67 10.80
C GLY A 7 8.05 10.02 10.14
N LYS A 8 8.19 10.06 8.81
CA LYS A 8 8.56 11.26 8.05
C LYS A 8 7.61 11.48 6.87
N PRO A 9 7.16 12.72 6.62
CA PRO A 9 6.36 13.02 5.45
C PRO A 9 7.09 12.63 4.14
N PRO A 10 6.41 12.05 3.14
CA PRO A 10 7.07 11.69 1.89
C PRO A 10 7.74 12.91 1.23
N PHE A 11 8.98 12.71 0.75
CA PHE A 11 9.76 13.71 -0.01
C PHE A 11 10.03 15.03 0.76
N TYR A 12 10.09 14.99 2.09
CA TYR A 12 10.24 16.16 2.97
C TYR A 12 11.48 17.02 2.70
N GLU A 13 12.54 16.40 2.20
CA GLU A 13 13.86 16.99 2.00
C GLU A 13 13.96 17.86 0.75
N ARG A 14 12.96 17.83 -0.13
CA ARG A 14 13.03 18.49 -1.45
C ARG A 14 11.79 19.30 -1.79
N LYS A 15 11.94 20.13 -2.84
CA LYS A 15 10.86 20.98 -3.32
C LYS A 15 9.78 20.12 -3.97
N HIS A 16 8.52 20.42 -3.68
CA HIS A 16 7.40 19.83 -4.39
C HIS A 16 7.18 20.62 -5.68
N ASP A 17 7.93 20.34 -6.74
CA ASP A 17 7.81 21.06 -8.01
C ASP A 17 7.65 20.07 -9.18
N ILE A 18 7.75 20.59 -10.41
CA ILE A 18 7.60 19.78 -11.61
C ILE A 18 8.66 18.67 -11.70
N SER A 19 9.86 18.88 -11.13
CA SER A 19 10.91 17.87 -11.13
C SER A 19 10.48 16.66 -10.32
N LEU A 20 9.98 16.89 -9.09
CA LEU A 20 9.47 15.80 -8.25
C LEU A 20 8.28 15.10 -8.91
N ALA A 21 7.36 15.85 -9.53
CA ALA A 21 6.22 15.29 -10.24
C ALA A 21 6.66 14.37 -11.40
N LEU A 22 7.66 14.78 -12.19
CA LEU A 22 8.23 13.96 -13.27
C LEU A 22 8.91 12.70 -12.74
N GLU A 23 9.66 12.80 -11.65
CA GLU A 23 10.29 11.63 -11.00
C GLU A 23 9.22 10.63 -10.51
N ILE A 24 8.11 11.11 -9.94
CA ILE A 24 6.97 10.27 -9.54
C ILE A 24 6.33 9.60 -10.76
N CYS A 25 6.14 10.33 -11.86
CA CYS A 25 5.69 9.74 -13.12
C CYS A 25 6.67 8.67 -13.63
N ASN A 26 7.97 8.85 -13.41
CA ASN A 26 9.00 7.88 -13.77
C ASN A 26 9.20 6.76 -12.73
N GLY A 27 8.28 6.61 -11.78
CA GLY A 27 8.24 5.48 -10.85
C GLY A 27 8.83 5.74 -9.46
N LEU A 28 9.30 6.96 -9.16
CA LEU A 28 9.71 7.31 -7.81
C LEU A 28 8.53 7.14 -6.83
N ARG A 29 8.77 6.49 -5.70
CA ARG A 29 7.80 6.31 -4.61
C ARG A 29 8.45 6.60 -3.26
N PRO A 30 7.63 6.92 -2.24
CA PRO A 30 8.14 7.10 -0.88
C PRO A 30 8.80 5.84 -0.35
N GLU A 31 9.85 6.01 0.43
CA GLU A 31 10.51 4.93 1.16
C GLU A 31 9.75 4.58 2.45
N PHE A 32 9.99 3.37 2.95
CA PHE A 32 9.43 2.86 4.19
C PHE A 32 10.49 2.85 5.29
N GLY A 33 10.05 2.97 6.54
CA GLY A 33 10.93 2.81 7.69
C GLY A 33 11.55 1.42 7.77
N LYS A 34 12.71 1.33 8.41
CA LYS A 34 13.38 0.05 8.70
C LYS A 34 12.44 -0.86 9.49
N GLY A 35 12.43 -2.15 9.14
CA GLY A 35 11.60 -3.15 9.82
C GLY A 35 10.14 -3.18 9.37
N THR A 36 9.71 -2.30 8.45
CA THR A 36 8.32 -2.33 7.94
C THR A 36 7.98 -3.71 7.35
N PRO A 37 6.91 -4.38 7.83
CA PRO A 37 6.53 -5.70 7.34
C PRO A 37 6.27 -5.75 5.83
N GLU A 38 6.69 -6.82 5.18
CA GLU A 38 6.55 -6.98 3.72
C GLU A 38 5.10 -6.94 3.25
N ILE A 39 4.17 -7.53 4.00
CA ILE A 39 2.74 -7.45 3.71
C ILE A 39 2.21 -6.00 3.73
N TYR A 40 2.74 -5.15 4.61
CA TYR A 40 2.37 -3.73 4.68
C TYR A 40 2.91 -2.95 3.48
N LYS A 41 4.16 -3.24 3.07
CA LYS A 41 4.76 -2.68 1.85
C LYS A 41 3.98 -3.10 0.60
N LYS A 42 3.62 -4.39 0.47
CA LYS A 42 2.81 -4.91 -0.64
C LYS A 42 1.49 -4.15 -0.78
N LEU A 43 0.77 -3.97 0.32
CA LEU A 43 -0.48 -3.21 0.35
C LEU A 43 -0.27 -1.74 -0.04
N ALA A 44 0.75 -1.09 0.51
CA ALA A 44 1.06 0.31 0.19
C ALA A 44 1.50 0.50 -1.27
N TYR A 45 2.28 -0.42 -1.84
CA TYR A 45 2.65 -0.38 -3.26
C TYR A 45 1.47 -0.62 -4.19
N LYS A 46 0.52 -1.50 -3.81
CA LYS A 46 -0.74 -1.67 -4.55
C LYS A 46 -1.53 -0.36 -4.61
N CYS A 47 -1.59 0.41 -3.51
CA CYS A 47 -2.19 1.75 -3.50
C CYS A 47 -1.45 2.77 -4.39
N MET A 48 -0.15 2.57 -4.62
CA MET A 48 0.72 3.47 -5.38
C MET A 48 0.97 3.01 -6.82
N ASN A 49 0.18 2.05 -7.32
CA ASN A 49 0.30 1.55 -8.69
C ASN A 49 0.07 2.69 -9.70
N ALA A 50 0.94 2.77 -10.71
CA ALA A 50 0.83 3.72 -11.80
C ALA A 50 -0.48 3.54 -12.59
N ASN A 51 -0.94 2.29 -12.76
CA ASN A 51 -2.26 2.01 -13.32
C ASN A 51 -3.33 2.18 -12.24
N SER A 52 -4.20 3.17 -12.41
CA SER A 52 -5.29 3.46 -11.46
C SER A 52 -6.24 2.28 -11.28
N ASN A 53 -6.45 1.46 -12.32
CA ASN A 53 -7.35 0.31 -12.26
C ASN A 53 -6.79 -0.86 -11.44
N GLN A 54 -5.50 -0.82 -11.11
CA GLN A 54 -4.82 -1.83 -10.29
C GLN A 54 -4.70 -1.40 -8.82
N ARG A 55 -5.17 -0.19 -8.49
CA ARG A 55 -5.24 0.28 -7.10
C ARG A 55 -6.45 -0.34 -6.42
N PRO A 56 -6.36 -0.68 -5.13
CA PRO A 56 -7.52 -1.13 -4.39
C PRO A 56 -8.53 0.01 -4.27
N THR A 57 -9.81 -0.34 -4.31
CA THR A 57 -10.90 0.52 -3.85
C THR A 57 -10.74 0.82 -2.35
N ALA A 58 -11.45 1.84 -1.87
CA ALA A 58 -11.46 2.16 -0.44
C ALA A 58 -11.96 0.99 0.41
N SER A 59 -12.93 0.20 -0.08
CA SER A 59 -13.46 -0.98 0.60
C SER A 59 -12.41 -2.09 0.70
N GLU A 60 -11.75 -2.44 -0.41
CA GLU A 60 -10.71 -3.47 -0.41
C GLU A 60 -9.52 -3.07 0.49
N LEU A 61 -9.15 -1.78 0.48
CA LEU A 61 -8.11 -1.26 1.36
C LEU A 61 -8.53 -1.36 2.84
N HIS A 62 -9.77 -0.98 3.17
CA HIS A 62 -10.32 -1.13 4.51
C HIS A 62 -10.25 -2.58 4.98
N ASP A 63 -10.71 -3.53 4.18
CA ASP A 63 -10.74 -4.95 4.56
C ASP A 63 -9.33 -5.54 4.70
N SER A 64 -8.38 -5.02 3.93
CA SER A 64 -6.97 -5.40 4.03
C SER A 64 -6.35 -4.88 5.32
N VAL A 65 -6.58 -3.62 5.67
CA VAL A 65 -6.11 -3.02 6.93
C VAL A 65 -6.79 -3.67 8.15
N ALA A 66 -8.08 -3.96 8.06
CA ALA A 66 -8.83 -4.66 9.10
C ALA A 66 -8.27 -6.07 9.35
N PHE A 67 -7.94 -6.81 8.28
CA PHE A 67 -7.28 -8.10 8.41
C PHE A 67 -5.93 -8.02 9.14
N LEU A 68 -5.07 -7.04 8.78
CA LEU A 68 -3.80 -6.82 9.48
C LEU A 68 -4.02 -6.50 10.96
N TYR A 69 -4.93 -5.57 11.26
CA TYR A 69 -5.29 -5.18 12.62
C TYR A 69 -5.79 -6.36 13.46
N CYS A 70 -6.73 -7.13 12.91
CA CYS A 70 -7.31 -8.27 13.60
C CYS A 70 -6.28 -9.39 13.84
N SER A 71 -5.40 -9.62 12.87
CA SER A 71 -4.30 -10.56 12.99
C SER A 71 -3.35 -10.19 14.12
N CYS A 72 -2.93 -8.93 14.20
CA CYS A 72 -2.05 -8.42 15.25
C CYS A 72 -2.68 -8.53 16.65
N ASN A 73 -3.97 -8.23 16.78
CA ASN A 73 -4.71 -8.34 18.04
C ASN A 73 -4.92 -9.79 18.51
N GLY A 74 -4.64 -10.79 17.67
CA GLY A 74 -4.72 -12.19 18.08
C GLY A 74 -6.14 -12.77 18.10
N TYR A 75 -7.09 -12.17 17.37
CA TYR A 75 -8.42 -12.76 17.22
C TYR A 75 -8.29 -14.14 16.57
N LYS A 76 -8.83 -15.17 17.25
CA LYS A 76 -8.62 -16.58 16.89
C LYS A 76 -9.05 -16.91 15.46
N GLU A 77 -10.18 -16.35 15.02
CA GLU A 77 -10.72 -16.52 13.67
C GLU A 77 -9.77 -16.05 12.56
N TYR A 78 -8.91 -15.06 12.86
CA TYR A 78 -7.97 -14.50 11.89
C TYR A 78 -6.58 -15.16 11.92
N GLN A 79 -6.24 -15.94 12.96
CA GLN A 79 -4.88 -16.48 13.09
C GLN A 79 -4.54 -17.54 12.03
N GLU A 80 -5.53 -18.35 11.65
CA GLU A 80 -5.39 -19.36 10.61
C GLU A 80 -5.98 -18.91 9.25
N TYR A 81 -6.72 -17.79 9.23
CA TYR A 81 -7.19 -17.18 7.99
C TYR A 81 -6.00 -16.67 7.18
N GLU A 82 -5.97 -17.02 5.90
CA GLU A 82 -4.90 -16.69 4.98
C GLU A 82 -5.37 -15.64 3.97
N LYS A 83 -4.61 -14.55 3.85
CA LYS A 83 -4.84 -13.51 2.84
C LYS A 83 -3.50 -12.92 2.45
N PHE A 84 -3.33 -12.59 1.18
CA PHE A 84 -2.05 -12.14 0.60
C PHE A 84 -0.90 -13.16 0.72
N GLY A 85 -1.21 -14.45 0.86
CA GLY A 85 -0.23 -15.51 1.08
C GLY A 85 0.34 -15.57 2.51
N TYR A 86 -0.32 -14.92 3.48
CA TYR A 86 0.08 -14.92 4.88
C TYR A 86 -1.08 -15.28 5.79
N LYS A 87 -0.81 -16.11 6.79
CA LYS A 87 -1.71 -16.40 7.90
C LYS A 87 -1.64 -15.30 8.95
N GLY A 88 -2.73 -15.04 9.66
CA GLY A 88 -2.74 -14.00 10.69
C GLY A 88 -1.68 -14.18 11.79
N LYS A 89 -1.32 -15.42 12.14
CA LYS A 89 -0.23 -15.69 13.09
C LYS A 89 1.15 -15.25 12.58
N GLU A 90 1.39 -15.35 11.27
CA GLU A 90 2.65 -14.93 10.64
C GLU A 90 2.71 -13.41 10.56
N ILE A 91 1.59 -12.76 10.22
CA ILE A 91 1.42 -11.30 10.28
C ILE A 91 1.71 -10.79 11.68
N LYS A 92 1.11 -11.40 12.70
CA LYS A 92 1.36 -11.05 14.09
C LYS A 92 2.84 -11.18 14.46
N ALA A 93 3.53 -12.21 13.99
CA ALA A 93 4.97 -12.37 14.23
C ALA A 93 5.80 -11.30 13.51
N MET A 94 5.50 -10.98 12.24
CA MET A 94 6.18 -9.93 11.48
C MET A 94 6.03 -8.56 12.14
N PHE A 95 4.82 -8.19 12.56
CA PHE A 95 4.58 -6.90 13.23
C PHE A 95 5.25 -6.83 14.61
N LYS A 96 5.27 -7.93 15.37
CA LYS A 96 6.05 -7.99 16.63
C LYS A 96 7.55 -7.79 16.41
N GLU A 97 8.10 -8.27 15.30
CA GLU A 97 9.50 -8.02 14.96
C GLU A 97 9.70 -6.56 14.56
N ALA A 98 8.80 -6.00 13.74
CA ALA A 98 8.82 -4.60 13.36
C ALA A 98 8.76 -3.65 14.56
N ASP A 99 7.98 -3.99 15.59
CA ASP A 99 7.87 -3.21 16.82
C ASP A 99 9.21 -3.01 17.54
N LYS A 100 10.15 -3.97 17.40
CA LYS A 100 11.50 -3.86 17.97
C LYS A 100 12.35 -2.80 17.29
N GLU A 101 12.04 -2.46 16.04
CA GLU A 101 12.76 -1.44 15.28
C GLU A 101 12.19 -0.03 15.53
N ILE A 102 10.96 0.11 16.04
CA ILE A 102 10.32 1.41 16.29
C ILE A 102 11.21 2.38 17.08
N PRO A 103 11.88 1.99 18.19
CA PRO A 103 12.76 2.89 18.93
C PRO A 103 13.98 3.38 18.11
N ASN A 104 14.36 2.65 17.06
CA ASN A 104 15.50 2.99 16.18
C ASN A 104 15.08 3.87 15.00
N ILE A 105 13.77 4.09 14.77
CA ILE A 105 13.28 4.92 13.68
C ILE A 105 13.42 6.40 14.09
N SER A 106 14.36 7.10 13.44
CA SER A 106 14.47 8.54 13.57
C SER A 106 13.26 9.21 12.92
N THR A 107 12.45 9.92 13.70
CA THR A 107 11.31 10.71 13.22
C THR A 107 11.68 12.18 12.96
N SER A 108 12.86 12.63 13.38
CA SER A 108 13.36 13.97 13.10
C SER A 108 13.66 14.12 11.60
N TYR A 109 13.24 15.25 11.03
CA TYR A 109 13.50 15.55 9.62
C TYR A 109 13.68 17.06 9.40
N GLU A 110 14.56 17.41 8.45
CA GLU A 110 14.73 18.78 7.99
C GLU A 110 13.83 19.03 6.79
N LYS A 111 12.76 19.79 7.00
CA LYS A 111 11.79 20.07 5.96
C LYS A 111 12.31 21.11 4.98
N ASN A 112 12.27 20.81 3.69
CA ASN A 112 12.43 21.83 2.67
C ASN A 112 11.29 22.86 2.76
N PRO A 113 11.56 24.17 2.76
CA PRO A 113 10.49 25.19 2.84
C PRO A 113 9.50 25.09 1.68
N ASN A 114 9.90 24.50 0.54
CA ASN A 114 9.04 24.28 -0.62
C ASN A 114 8.43 22.87 -0.67
N ALA A 115 8.57 22.06 0.38
CA ALA A 115 7.81 20.82 0.57
C ALA A 115 6.41 21.18 1.10
N ILE A 116 5.48 21.38 0.16
CA ILE A 116 4.11 21.84 0.46
C ILE A 116 3.19 20.62 0.57
N TYR A 117 2.65 20.40 1.78
CA TYR A 117 1.72 19.31 2.12
C TYR A 117 0.26 19.76 2.21
N THR A 118 -0.01 21.03 1.92
CA THR A 118 -1.35 21.58 1.80
C THR A 118 -1.81 21.54 0.35
N SER A 119 -3.13 21.48 0.13
CA SER A 119 -3.71 21.51 -1.21
C SER A 119 -3.31 22.78 -1.97
N ARG A 120 -3.02 22.63 -3.27
CA ARG A 120 -2.77 23.73 -4.21
C ARG A 120 -2.95 23.25 -5.65
N LEU A 121 -3.16 24.20 -6.56
CA LEU A 121 -3.26 23.91 -7.99
C LEU A 121 -1.88 23.57 -8.57
N PHE A 122 -1.82 22.48 -9.35
CA PHE A 122 -0.66 22.16 -10.18
C PHE A 122 -0.95 22.53 -11.63
N THR A 123 -0.06 23.30 -12.26
CA THR A 123 -0.16 23.75 -13.65
C THR A 123 0.87 23.07 -14.55
N PHE A 124 1.24 21.82 -14.23
CA PHE A 124 2.23 21.06 -14.98
C PHE A 124 1.63 20.52 -16.28
N ASN A 125 2.00 21.12 -17.41
CA ASN A 125 1.44 20.74 -18.72
C ASN A 125 2.21 19.61 -19.43
N ASN A 126 3.39 19.20 -18.91
CA ASN A 126 4.33 18.31 -19.60
C ASN A 126 4.67 17.04 -18.80
N LEU A 127 3.72 16.49 -18.04
CA LEU A 127 3.97 15.26 -17.28
C LEU A 127 3.90 14.02 -18.19
N THR A 128 4.84 13.09 -18.00
CA THR A 128 4.82 11.79 -18.67
C THR A 128 3.75 10.89 -18.07
N LYS A 129 3.30 9.89 -18.82
CA LYS A 129 2.39 8.85 -18.29
C LYS A 129 3.11 8.13 -17.13
N PRO A 130 2.49 8.00 -15.95
CA PRO A 130 3.11 7.31 -14.83
C PRO A 130 3.46 5.85 -15.16
N ILE A 131 4.62 5.40 -14.70
CA ILE A 131 5.08 4.00 -14.75
C ILE A 131 5.38 3.47 -13.35
N ASN A 132 5.35 2.15 -13.20
CA ASN A 132 5.82 1.48 -11.98
C ASN A 132 7.35 1.39 -12.02
N SER A 133 7.99 1.55 -10.86
CA SER A 133 9.40 1.18 -10.71
C SER A 133 9.55 -0.33 -10.69
N SER A 134 10.75 -0.81 -10.97
CA SER A 134 11.11 -2.23 -10.83
C SER A 134 10.78 -2.79 -9.45
N LEU A 135 10.97 -1.98 -8.40
CA LEU A 135 10.60 -2.31 -7.03
C LEU A 135 9.09 -2.55 -6.90
N ILE A 136 8.24 -1.65 -7.38
CA ILE A 136 6.78 -1.88 -7.31
C ILE A 136 6.40 -3.16 -8.05
N THR A 137 6.95 -3.35 -9.26
CA THR A 137 6.68 -4.54 -10.08
C THR A 137 7.00 -5.84 -9.33
N SER A 138 8.16 -5.93 -8.66
CA SER A 138 8.52 -7.14 -7.89
C SER A 138 7.57 -7.43 -6.72
N TYR A 139 6.91 -6.42 -6.15
CA TYR A 139 5.91 -6.63 -5.08
C TYR A 139 4.54 -7.06 -5.62
N LEU A 140 4.25 -6.79 -6.90
CA LEU A 140 2.93 -7.01 -7.50
C LEU A 140 2.86 -8.27 -8.35
N ASP A 141 3.98 -8.72 -8.92
CA ASP A 141 4.04 -9.89 -9.80
C ASP A 141 3.84 -11.24 -9.05
N ASP A 142 3.79 -11.21 -7.71
CA ASP A 142 3.58 -12.37 -6.85
C ASP A 142 2.08 -12.73 -6.67
N GLU A 143 1.18 -12.05 -7.39
CA GLU A 143 -0.25 -12.34 -7.39
C GLU A 143 -0.61 -13.18 -8.63
N GLY A 144 -0.55 -14.50 -8.49
CA GLY A 144 -1.46 -15.36 -9.26
C GLY A 144 -2.89 -15.03 -8.83
N CYS A 145 -3.59 -14.17 -9.56
CA CYS A 145 -5.02 -13.92 -9.35
C CYS A 145 -5.81 -15.24 -9.48
N PRO A 146 -6.54 -15.71 -8.47
CA PRO A 146 -7.81 -16.34 -8.74
C PRO A 146 -8.81 -15.20 -9.04
N ASP A 147 -9.26 -15.18 -10.29
CA ASP A 147 -10.38 -14.34 -10.73
C ASP A 147 -11.61 -14.57 -9.81
N PRO A 148 -12.17 -13.53 -9.15
CA PRO A 148 -13.40 -13.67 -8.38
C PRO A 148 -14.67 -13.84 -9.21
N LEU A 149 -14.61 -13.80 -10.56
CA LEU A 149 -15.79 -13.82 -11.43
C LEU A 149 -16.33 -15.21 -11.80
N LEU A 150 -16.20 -16.20 -10.92
CA LEU A 150 -16.81 -17.53 -11.10
C LEU A 150 -17.55 -18.00 -9.86
N PHE A 151 -18.47 -17.16 -9.38
CA PHE A 151 -19.67 -17.66 -8.70
C PHE A 151 -20.83 -17.41 -9.65
N ASP A 152 -21.14 -18.43 -10.45
CA ASP A 152 -22.27 -18.43 -11.34
C ASP A 152 -23.55 -18.12 -10.57
N LEU A 153 -24.30 -17.17 -11.11
CA LEU A 153 -25.70 -16.94 -10.81
C LEU A 153 -26.50 -18.19 -11.21
N GLU A 154 -26.58 -19.19 -10.33
CA GLU A 154 -27.71 -20.12 -10.33
C GLU A 154 -28.93 -19.36 -9.79
N VAL A 155 -29.56 -18.58 -10.67
CA VAL A 155 -30.96 -18.19 -10.51
C VAL A 155 -31.78 -19.43 -10.82
N ASP A 156 -32.20 -20.11 -9.76
CA ASP A 156 -33.20 -21.17 -9.83
C ASP A 156 -34.53 -20.53 -10.29
N SER A 157 -34.80 -20.57 -11.59
CA SER A 157 -36.10 -20.23 -12.15
C SER A 157 -36.94 -21.50 -12.26
N SER A 158 -37.46 -21.98 -11.13
CA SER A 158 -38.53 -22.98 -11.12
C SER A 158 -39.89 -22.29 -11.09
N GLU A 159 -40.44 -21.92 -12.24
CA GLU A 159 -41.89 -21.73 -12.42
C GLU A 159 -42.35 -22.16 -13.83
N GLY A 160 -43.20 -23.19 -13.86
CA GLY A 160 -44.38 -23.26 -14.73
C GLY A 160 -44.29 -24.07 -16.04
N ARG A 161 -44.74 -25.33 -16.01
CA ARG A 161 -46.12 -25.77 -16.34
C ARG A 161 -46.22 -27.29 -16.44
#